data_AF-A0A835VBU8-F1
#
_entry.id   AF-A0A835VBU8-F1
#
_cell.length_a   1.000
_cell.length_b   1.000
_cell.length_c   1.000
_cell.angle_alpha   90.00
_cell.angle_beta   90.00
_cell.angle_gamma   90.00
#
_symmetry.space_group_name_H-M   'P 1'
#
loop_
_entity.id
_entity.type
_entity.pdbx_description
1 polymer ?
#
loop_
_entity_poly.entity_id
_entity_poly.type
_entity_poly.pdbx_seq_one_letter_code
_entity_poly.pdbx_strand_id
1 'polypeptide(L)' 'MLKVCRPLLILHGEADKVTDPSVSKALFEKAKCSDKKLYLYEDAYHSLLEGESDEMIFRVLIDIVSWIDEHCPKNVVFLD' A
#
# COMPACT_ATOMS: atom_id res chain seq x y z
N MET A 1 19.35 -16.83 3.00
CA MET A 1 19.13 -15.62 2.18
C MET A 1 17.68 -15.63 1.71
N LEU A 2 16.88 -14.60 2.02
CA LEU A 2 15.51 -14.51 1.50
C LEU A 2 15.59 -14.36 -0.02
N LYS A 3 15.33 -15.46 -0.73
CA LYS A 3 15.52 -15.64 -2.18
C LYS A 3 14.36 -15.09 -3.03
N VAL A 4 13.38 -14.46 -2.40
CA VAL A 4 12.21 -13.93 -3.10
C VAL A 4 12.02 -12.49 -2.68
N CYS A 5 12.30 -11.58 -3.60
CA CYS A 5 11.83 -10.21 -3.54
C CYS A 5 10.79 -10.02 -4.63
N ARG A 6 9.63 -9.45 -4.27
CA ARG A 6 8.56 -9.03 -5.17
C ARG A 6 8.19 -7.57 -4.85
N PRO A 7 7.59 -6.83 -5.79
CA PRO A 7 7.06 -5.50 -5.50
C PRO A 7 6.21 -5.51 -4.23
N LEU A 8 6.44 -4.56 -3.32
CA LEU A 8 5.82 -4.51 -1.99
C LEU A 8 5.15 -3.15 -1.74
N LEU A 9 3.83 -3.13 -1.69
CA LEU A 9 3.06 -2.00 -1.19
C LEU A 9 2.67 -2.22 0.26
N ILE A 10 2.95 -1.24 1.12
CA ILE A 10 2.54 -1.23 2.53
C ILE A 10 1.66 0.00 2.76
N LEU A 11 0.47 -0.22 3.30
CA LEU A 11 -0.53 0.79 3.60
C LEU A 11 -0.86 0.71 5.09
N HIS A 12 -0.83 1.81 5.82
CA HIS A 12 -1.11 1.80 7.26
C HIS A 12 -1.73 3.13 7.70
N GLY A 13 -2.74 3.11 8.57
CA GLY A 13 -3.27 4.32 9.21
C GLY A 13 -2.38 4.80 10.35
N GLU A 14 -1.98 6.07 10.35
CA GLU A 14 -1.04 6.59 11.35
C GLU A 14 -1.63 6.64 12.78
N ALA A 15 -2.95 6.68 12.90
CA ALA A 15 -3.67 6.65 14.17
C ALA A 15 -4.06 5.24 14.64
N ASP A 16 -3.69 4.17 13.92
CA ASP A 16 -4.03 2.79 14.26
C ASP A 16 -3.66 2.45 15.73
N LYS A 17 -4.63 1.91 16.47
CA LYS A 17 -4.52 1.50 17.88
C LYS A 17 -4.47 -0.01 18.06
N VAL A 18 -4.75 -0.77 17.00
CA VAL A 18 -4.71 -2.24 16.97
C VAL A 18 -3.32 -2.69 16.54
N THR A 19 -2.78 -2.11 15.47
CA THR A 19 -1.43 -2.39 14.97
C THR A 19 -0.59 -1.13 15.00
N ASP A 20 0.59 -1.18 15.63
CA ASP A 20 1.47 0.00 15.70
C ASP A 20 2.12 0.28 14.34
N PRO A 21 2.03 1.52 13.79
CA PRO A 21 2.64 1.87 12.50
C PRO A 21 4.16 1.66 12.43
N SER A 22 4.86 1.63 13.56
CA SER A 22 6.29 1.31 13.64
C SER A 22 6.62 -0.07 13.10
N VAL A 23 5.68 -1.02 13.16
CA VAL A 23 5.85 -2.36 12.59
C VAL A 23 5.91 -2.31 11.07
N SER A 24 5.05 -1.50 10.43
CA SER A 24 5.10 -1.27 8.98
C SER A 24 6.37 -0.51 8.56
N LYS A 25 6.83 0.47 9.35
CA LYS A 25 8.11 1.15 9.13
C LYS A 25 9.28 0.15 9.20
N ALA A 26 9.31 -0.71 10.22
CA ALA A 26 10.34 -1.73 10.36
C ALA A 26 10.31 -2.78 9.24
N LEU A 27 9.12 -3.17 8.77
CA LEU A 27 8.96 -4.04 7.60
C LEU A 27 9.55 -3.38 6.34
N PHE A 28 9.20 -2.11 6.11
CA PHE A 28 9.71 -1.34 4.99
C PHE A 28 11.24 -1.26 5.01
N GLU A 29 11.85 -0.93 6.14
CA GLU A 29 13.31 -0.84 6.29
C GLU A 29 14.02 -2.18 6.07
N LYS A 30 13.50 -3.26 6.67
CA LYS A 30 14.14 -4.59 6.63
C LYS A 30 13.90 -5.34 5.33
N ALA A 31 12.85 -5.02 4.58
CA ALA A 31 12.58 -5.63 3.29
C ALA A 31 13.72 -5.35 2.31
N LYS A 32 14.37 -6.40 1.81
CA LYS A 32 15.46 -6.30 0.83
C LYS A 32 14.98 -6.03 -0.61
N CYS A 33 13.73 -5.63 -0.76
CA CYS A 33 13.17 -5.26 -2.03
C CYS A 33 13.53 -3.84 -2.43
N SER A 34 14.01 -3.67 -3.65
CA SER A 34 14.25 -2.37 -4.27
C SER A 34 12.93 -1.69 -4.59
N ASP A 35 11.94 -2.47 -5.03
CA ASP A 35 10.63 -2.00 -5.41
C ASP A 35 9.65 -2.16 -4.25
N LYS A 36 9.56 -1.10 -3.44
CA LYS A 36 8.70 -1.06 -2.26
C LYS A 36 8.22 0.35 -1.99
N LYS A 37 6.98 0.48 -1.50
CA LYS A 37 6.36 1.75 -1.14
C LYS A 37 5.62 1.62 0.19
N LEU A 38 5.70 2.64 1.02
CA LEU A 38 4.96 2.75 2.28
C LEU A 38 4.14 4.04 2.26
N TYR A 39 2.84 3.90 2.47
CA TYR A 39 1.94 5.01 2.75
C TYR A 39 1.50 4.97 4.21
N LEU A 40 1.62 6.11 4.88
CA LEU A 40 1.06 6.37 6.19
C LEU A 40 -0.05 7.40 6.01
N TYR A 41 -1.27 6.99 6.29
CA TYR A 41 -2.43 7.87 6.15
C TYR A 41 -2.68 8.56 7.48
N GLU A 42 -2.41 9.87 7.52
CA GLU A 42 -2.67 10.72 8.69
C GLU A 42 -4.12 10.57 9.16
N ASP A 43 -4.30 10.55 10.48
CA ASP A 43 -5.57 10.35 11.20
C ASP A 43 -6.35 9.05 10.95
N ALA A 44 -5.97 8.24 9.97
CA ALA A 44 -6.62 6.95 9.69
C ALA A 44 -6.23 5.87 10.72
N TYR A 45 -7.15 4.97 11.01
CA TYR A 45 -7.01 3.86 11.93
C TYR A 45 -6.71 2.54 11.18
N HIS A 46 -7.14 1.42 11.76
CA HIS A 46 -6.79 0.07 11.31
C HIS A 46 -7.41 -0.30 9.96
N SER A 47 -8.70 0.00 9.80
CA SER A 47 -9.51 -0.52 8.71
C SER A 47 -9.55 0.47 7.54
N LEU A 48 -8.45 0.63 6.81
CA LEU A 48 -8.32 1.64 5.76
C LEU A 48 -9.37 1.58 4.63
N LEU A 49 -10.00 0.42 4.43
CA LEU A 49 -11.02 0.20 3.39
C LEU A 49 -12.45 0.16 3.96
N GLU A 50 -12.62 0.24 5.28
CA GLU A 50 -13.92 0.17 5.95
C GLU A 50 -13.92 0.95 7.27
N GLY A 51 -14.89 1.84 7.50
CA GLY A 51 -15.00 2.59 8.75
C GLY A 51 -14.15 3.87 8.83
N GLU A 52 -13.34 4.15 7.82
CA GLU A 52 -12.77 5.49 7.56
C GLU A 52 -13.78 6.39 6.82
N SER A 53 -13.44 7.67 6.65
CA SER A 53 -14.24 8.57 5.80
C SER A 53 -14.21 8.10 4.34
N ASP A 54 -15.28 8.40 3.58
CA ASP A 54 -15.34 8.08 2.15
C ASP A 54 -14.12 8.63 1.40
N GLU A 55 -13.69 9.86 1.71
CA GLU A 55 -12.50 10.49 1.12
C GLU A 55 -11.24 9.67 1.38
N MET A 56 -11.03 9.21 2.62
CA MET A 56 -9.88 8.39 2.99
C MET A 56 -9.91 7.06 2.24
N ILE A 57 -11.07 6.39 2.20
CA ILE A 57 -11.25 5.11 1.50
C ILE A 57 -10.96 5.27 0.02
N PHE A 58 -11.49 6.32 -0.63
CA PHE A 58 -11.22 6.59 -2.04
C PHE A 58 -9.75 6.89 -2.30
N ARG A 59 -9.08 7.64 -1.42
CA ARG A 59 -7.63 7.88 -1.51
C ARG A 59 -6.84 6.57 -1.47
N VAL A 60 -7.11 5.72 -0.47
CA VAL A 60 -6.45 4.41 -0.32
C VAL A 60 -6.68 3.52 -1.54
N LEU A 61 -7.91 3.48 -2.08
CA LEU A 61 -8.25 2.72 -3.28
C LEU A 61 -7.48 3.22 -4.52
N ILE A 62 -7.38 4.53 -4.70
CA ILE A 62 -6.61 5.13 -5.80
C ILE A 62 -5.14 4.73 -5.69
N ASP A 63 -4.55 4.76 -4.50
CA ASP A 63 -3.15 4.35 -4.30
C ASP A 63 -2.93 2.86 -4.58
N ILE A 64 -3.88 1.99 -4.19
CA ILE A 64 -3.85 0.55 -4.52
C ILE A 64 -3.91 0.33 -6.03
N VAL A 65 -4.89 0.95 -6.71
CA VAL A 65 -5.08 0.78 -8.16
C VAL A 65 -3.88 1.33 -8.91
N SER A 66 -3.40 2.52 -8.54
CA SER A 66 -2.22 3.14 -9.18
C SER A 66 -1.00 2.25 -9.03
N TRP A 67 -0.77 1.67 -7.86
CA TRP A 67 0.31 0.72 -7.66
C TRP A 67 0.14 -0.52 -8.55
N ILE A 68 -1.05 -1.11 -8.63
CA ILE A 68 -1.28 -2.26 -9.50
C ILE A 68 -1.04 -1.90 -10.98
N ASP A 69 -1.55 -0.76 -11.43
CA ASP A 69 -1.39 -0.29 -12.82
C ASP A 69 0.08 -0.03 -13.20
N GLU A 70 0.91 0.41 -12.26
CA GLU A 70 2.35 0.57 -12.44
C GLU A 70 3.09 -0.77 -12.61
N HIS A 71 2.56 -1.86 -12.07
CA HIS A 71 3.22 -3.18 -12.02
C HIS A 71 2.55 -4.24 -12.90
N CYS A 72 1.41 -3.90 -13.52
CA CYS A 72 0.75 -4.73 -14.50
C CYS A 72 1.08 -4.23 -15.92
N PRO A 73 1.34 -5.14 -16.88
CA PRO A 73 1.36 -4.75 -18.28
C PRO A 73 0.04 -4.06 -18.62
N LYS A 74 0.10 -2.88 -19.20
CA LYS A 74 -1.10 -2.28 -19.79
C LYS A 74 -1.54 -3.25 -20.89
N ASN A 75 -2.70 -3.89 -20.70
CA ASN A 75 -3.34 -4.60 -21.80
C ASN A 75 -3.63 -3.53 -22.85
N VAL A 76 -2.76 -3.44 -23.85
CA VAL A 76 -3.07 -2.75 -25.10
C VAL A 76 -4.15 -3.60 -25.73
N VAL A 77 -5.40 -3.30 -25.40
CA VAL A 77 -6.51 -3.70 -26.24
C VAL A 77 -6.33 -2.86 -27.50
N PHE A 78 -5.67 -3.45 -28.50
CA PHE A 78 -5.83 -2.95 -29.86
C PHE A 78 -7.32 -3.14 -30.17
N LEU A 79 -8.04 -2.03 -30.16
CA LEU A 79 -9.32 -1.93 -30.83
C LEU A 79 -8.98 -1.53 -32.27
N ASP A 80 -8.63 -2.52 -33.07
CA ASP A 80 -8.80 -2.48 -34.53
C ASP A 80 -10.17 -3.06 -34.91
#